data_AF-A0A4Y4CQ05-F1
#
_entry.id   AF-A0A4Y4CQ05-F1
#
_cell.length_a   1.000
_cell.length_b   1.000
_cell.length_c   1.000
_cell.angle_alpha   90.00
_cell.angle_beta   90.00
_cell.angle_gamma   90.00
#
_symmetry.space_group_name_H-M   'P 1'
#
loop_
_entity.id
_entity.type
_entity.pdbx_description
1 polymer ?
#
loop_
_entity_poly.entity_id
_entity_poly.type
_entity_poly.pdbx_seq_one_letter_code
_entity_poly.pdbx_strand_id
1 'polypeptide(L)'
;MHLQAVGSDCTAHTLARPVTVPHDPPFVRRPSSKALPEGAASAAEPVGDSLDAEAAALLADIEAFDIEAARRRVQEIDARNTGPRRSSTVFPSVAPDPGLPSIPALPEVAPAAAEEVSVEREKARAGGLLAQLRDEVVSRQRRADEASQEQGAMRATLDRRLRMVFDYLHDLCTQLNYLKPPVDRAYFFLDSDDAFRDLSWNEGFTDLRSRPQQEGGGIERVSFTYTLKGPGERTLERAGPGVERLRHILFDLGLRFECRELRNRQRELEQAWFTVADEVNVQLVWRADLDKGVVVLESRNLERLGHAVVSLLPESVGEAMLDEFGRLVLGRENSFRAHLLR
;
A
#
# COMPACT_ATOMS: atom_id res chain seq x y z
N MET A 1 37.07 89.88 14.51
CA MET A 1 37.60 89.07 13.40
C MET A 1 36.57 87.97 13.16
N HIS A 2 35.57 88.11 12.30
CA HIS A 2 35.56 88.17 10.83
C HIS A 2 36.17 86.93 10.15
N LEU A 3 35.38 86.43 9.18
CA LEU A 3 35.58 85.36 8.18
C LEU A 3 35.20 83.94 8.61
N GLN A 4 34.55 83.11 7.79
CA GLN A 4 33.68 83.26 6.61
C GLN A 4 33.30 81.82 6.21
N ALA A 5 32.10 81.64 5.66
CA ALA A 5 31.64 80.40 5.06
C ALA A 5 32.35 80.07 3.74
N VAL A 6 32.60 78.77 3.49
CA VAL A 6 32.66 78.09 2.19
C VAL A 6 32.28 76.62 2.49
N GLY A 7 31.17 76.02 2.04
CA GLY A 7 30.46 76.18 0.78
C GLY A 7 31.06 75.24 -0.26
N SER A 8 30.75 73.95 -0.22
CA SER A 8 30.90 73.11 -1.41
C SER A 8 29.85 72.00 -1.43
N ASP A 9 28.83 72.25 -2.23
CA ASP A 9 27.84 71.32 -2.71
C ASP A 9 28.51 70.12 -3.39
N CYS A 10 28.05 68.91 -3.08
CA CYS A 10 28.16 67.76 -3.96
C CYS A 10 26.76 67.22 -4.16
N THR A 11 26.23 67.63 -5.31
CA THR A 11 24.91 67.36 -5.86
C THR A 11 24.60 65.87 -5.90
N ALA A 12 23.46 65.52 -5.29
CA ALA A 12 22.76 64.27 -5.51
C ALA A 12 22.36 64.19 -7.00
N HIS A 13 23.05 63.33 -7.75
CA HIS A 13 22.58 62.92 -9.07
C HIS A 13 21.53 61.82 -8.90
N THR A 14 20.28 62.27 -8.86
CA THR A 14 19.08 61.46 -9.10
C THR A 14 19.13 60.96 -10.53
N LEU A 15 19.63 59.75 -10.75
CA LEU A 15 19.46 59.03 -12.01
C LEU A 15 18.11 58.31 -11.98
N ALA A 16 17.23 58.79 -12.84
CA ALA A 16 15.92 58.21 -13.11
C ALA A 16 16.05 56.74 -13.52
N ARG A 17 15.40 55.85 -12.76
CA ARG A 17 15.18 54.45 -13.14
C ARG A 17 14.16 54.42 -14.28
N PRO A 18 14.44 53.81 -15.45
CA PRO A 18 13.41 53.54 -16.42
C PRO A 18 12.46 52.47 -15.87
N VAL A 19 11.17 52.78 -15.89
CA VAL A 19 10.07 51.85 -15.60
C VAL A 19 10.09 50.77 -16.68
N THR A 20 10.22 49.50 -16.28
CA THR A 20 10.11 48.36 -17.19
C THR A 20 9.27 47.29 -16.52
N VAL A 21 8.03 47.15 -16.99
CA VAL A 21 7.12 46.01 -16.70
C VAL A 21 6.13 45.95 -17.88
N PRO A 22 5.53 44.79 -18.22
CA PRO A 22 6.07 43.45 -18.47
C PRO A 22 5.85 43.05 -19.95
N HIS A 23 6.61 42.08 -20.47
CA HIS A 23 6.31 41.48 -21.77
C HIS A 23 5.69 40.09 -21.55
N ASP A 24 4.37 40.00 -21.66
CA ASP A 24 3.65 38.73 -21.78
C ASP A 24 3.98 38.08 -23.14
N PRO A 25 4.07 36.74 -23.22
CA PRO A 25 4.14 36.02 -24.49
C PRO A 25 2.76 35.95 -25.17
N PRO A 26 2.70 35.90 -26.51
CA PRO A 26 1.47 36.10 -27.26
C PRO A 26 0.51 34.90 -27.15
N PHE A 27 -0.72 35.19 -26.71
CA PHE A 27 -1.88 34.33 -26.86
C PHE A 27 -2.12 33.97 -28.34
N VAL A 28 -2.10 32.67 -28.63
CA VAL A 28 -2.55 32.11 -29.92
C VAL A 28 -4.07 32.27 -30.01
N ARG A 29 -4.54 33.31 -30.71
CA ARG A 29 -5.93 33.44 -31.14
C ARG A 29 -6.19 32.49 -32.31
N ARG A 30 -6.96 31.43 -32.08
CA ARG A 30 -7.61 30.66 -33.15
C ARG A 30 -8.63 31.56 -33.87
N PRO A 31 -8.66 31.61 -35.21
CA PRO A 31 -9.64 32.42 -35.92
C PRO A 31 -11.02 31.77 -35.89
N SER A 32 -12.02 32.61 -35.63
CA SER A 32 -13.45 32.32 -35.80
C SER A 32 -13.76 32.03 -37.27
N SER A 33 -14.42 30.90 -37.55
CA SER A 33 -14.95 30.57 -38.87
C SER A 33 -16.47 30.37 -38.82
N LYS A 34 -17.15 31.28 -39.54
CA LYS A 34 -18.47 31.23 -40.20
C LYS A 34 -19.30 29.93 -40.13
N ALA A 35 -20.59 30.12 -39.79
CA ALA A 35 -21.76 29.31 -40.22
C ALA A 35 -21.96 29.41 -41.76
N LEU A 36 -22.61 28.54 -42.56
CA LEU A 36 -23.60 27.42 -42.57
C LEU A 36 -23.35 26.65 -43.93
N PRO A 37 -24.05 25.56 -44.39
CA PRO A 37 -25.33 24.96 -43.95
C PRO A 37 -25.37 23.40 -43.87
N GLU A 38 -26.57 22.93 -43.54
CA GLU A 38 -27.12 21.56 -43.42
C GLU A 38 -26.65 20.49 -44.42
N GLY A 39 -26.57 19.25 -43.91
CA GLY A 39 -26.57 18.05 -44.75
C GLY A 39 -26.28 16.75 -43.98
N ALA A 40 -27.31 15.90 -43.87
CA ALA A 40 -27.31 14.48 -43.47
C ALA A 40 -27.21 14.16 -41.95
N ALA A 41 -28.37 14.12 -41.31
CA ALA A 41 -28.58 13.35 -40.09
C ALA A 41 -28.39 11.85 -40.39
N SER A 42 -27.34 11.26 -39.82
CA SER A 42 -27.27 9.82 -39.58
C SER A 42 -27.35 9.64 -38.06
N ALA A 43 -28.35 8.88 -37.63
CA ALA A 43 -28.65 8.60 -36.24
C ALA A 43 -27.42 7.97 -35.55
N ALA A 44 -26.77 8.75 -34.69
CA ALA A 44 -25.86 8.21 -33.69
C ALA A 44 -26.66 8.13 -32.39
N GLU A 45 -27.01 6.91 -31.98
CA GLU A 45 -27.56 6.68 -30.65
C GLU A 45 -26.52 7.07 -29.58
N PRO A 46 -26.93 7.75 -28.50
CA PRO A 46 -26.03 8.07 -27.41
C PRO A 46 -25.72 6.80 -26.61
N VAL A 47 -24.55 6.22 -26.86
CA VAL A 47 -24.02 5.03 -26.16
C VAL A 47 -23.94 5.21 -24.62
N GLY A 48 -24.00 6.45 -24.13
CA GLY A 48 -24.03 6.76 -22.69
C GLY A 48 -25.37 6.46 -22.00
N ASP A 49 -26.50 6.76 -22.63
CA ASP A 49 -27.82 6.55 -22.01
C ASP A 49 -28.21 5.06 -21.94
N SER A 50 -27.69 4.24 -22.85
CA SER A 50 -27.91 2.78 -22.85
C SER A 50 -27.23 2.10 -21.67
N LEU A 51 -25.98 2.49 -21.36
CA LEU A 51 -25.22 1.87 -20.28
C LEU A 51 -25.76 2.23 -18.90
N ASP A 52 -26.24 3.47 -18.73
CA ASP A 52 -26.85 3.91 -17.48
C ASP A 52 -28.23 3.25 -17.27
N ALA A 53 -29.01 3.05 -18.35
CA ALA A 53 -30.24 2.29 -18.30
C ALA A 53 -30.01 0.80 -17.99
N GLU A 54 -28.97 0.20 -18.56
CA GLU A 54 -28.57 -1.19 -18.28
C GLU A 54 -28.06 -1.35 -16.84
N ALA A 55 -27.27 -0.39 -16.33
CA ALA A 55 -26.82 -0.39 -14.94
C ALA A 55 -27.98 -0.25 -13.95
N ALA A 56 -28.96 0.62 -14.25
CA ALA A 56 -30.16 0.76 -13.45
C ALA A 56 -31.04 -0.51 -13.49
N ALA A 57 -31.16 -1.16 -14.64
CA ALA A 57 -31.89 -2.42 -14.78
C ALA A 57 -31.22 -3.56 -13.99
N LEU A 58 -29.89 -3.65 -14.01
CA LEU A 58 -29.14 -4.66 -13.25
C LEU A 58 -29.24 -4.44 -11.74
N LEU A 59 -29.18 -3.19 -11.27
CA LEU A 59 -29.37 -2.88 -9.86
C LEU A 59 -30.79 -3.21 -9.38
N ALA A 60 -31.81 -2.92 -10.20
CA ALA A 60 -33.19 -3.29 -9.89
C ALA A 60 -33.38 -4.82 -9.83
N ASP A 61 -32.70 -5.59 -10.68
CA ASP A 61 -32.77 -7.05 -10.67
C ASP A 61 -32.06 -7.65 -9.44
N ILE A 62 -30.97 -7.04 -8.99
CA ILE A 62 -30.28 -7.40 -7.73
C ILE A 62 -31.16 -7.08 -6.52
N GLU A 63 -31.83 -5.93 -6.50
CA GLU A 63 -32.73 -5.55 -5.40
C GLU A 63 -34.02 -6.40 -5.37
N ALA A 64 -34.51 -6.83 -6.54
CA ALA A 64 -35.65 -7.74 -6.65
C ALA A 64 -35.28 -9.22 -6.37
N PHE A 65 -33.98 -9.54 -6.23
CA PHE A 65 -33.51 -10.90 -6.04
C PHE A 65 -33.80 -11.42 -4.63
N ASP A 66 -34.88 -12.19 -4.51
CA ASP A 66 -35.26 -12.87 -3.28
C ASP A 66 -34.44 -14.16 -3.06
N ILE A 67 -33.46 -14.05 -2.16
CA ILE A 67 -32.56 -15.14 -1.76
C ILE A 67 -33.33 -16.33 -1.14
N GLU A 68 -34.45 -16.10 -0.47
CA GLU A 68 -35.25 -17.15 0.14
C GLU A 68 -36.08 -17.92 -0.90
N ALA A 69 -36.63 -17.21 -1.89
CA ALA A 69 -37.29 -17.84 -3.04
C ALA A 69 -36.30 -18.68 -3.89
N ALA A 70 -35.07 -18.19 -4.08
CA ALA A 70 -34.02 -18.94 -4.77
C ALA A 70 -33.64 -20.23 -4.00
N ARG A 71 -33.50 -20.16 -2.67
CA ARG A 71 -33.26 -21.34 -1.82
C ARG A 71 -34.39 -22.36 -1.90
N ARG A 72 -35.65 -21.92 -1.92
CA ARG A 72 -36.80 -22.83 -2.13
C ARG A 72 -36.76 -23.53 -3.48
N ARG A 73 -36.41 -22.83 -4.57
CA ARG A 73 -36.26 -23.47 -5.89
C ARG A 73 -35.14 -24.50 -5.93
N VAL A 74 -34.00 -24.21 -5.31
CA VAL A 74 -32.89 -25.18 -5.21
C VAL A 74 -33.33 -26.41 -4.40
N GLN A 75 -34.01 -26.20 -3.28
CA GLN A 75 -34.56 -27.30 -2.48
C GLN A 75 -35.63 -28.10 -3.24
N GLU A 76 -36.47 -27.48 -4.08
CA GLU A 76 -37.43 -28.19 -4.94
C GLU A 76 -36.75 -28.98 -6.06
N ILE A 77 -35.67 -28.44 -6.66
CA ILE A 77 -34.87 -29.13 -7.67
C ILE A 77 -34.13 -30.31 -7.06
N ASP A 78 -33.53 -30.11 -5.90
CA ASP A 78 -32.88 -31.17 -5.14
C ASP A 78 -33.90 -32.21 -4.69
N ALA A 79 -35.09 -31.81 -4.21
CA ALA A 79 -36.17 -32.75 -3.88
C ALA A 79 -36.67 -33.53 -5.11
N ARG A 80 -36.69 -32.92 -6.30
CA ARG A 80 -37.00 -33.60 -7.58
C ARG A 80 -35.89 -34.55 -8.03
N ASN A 81 -34.64 -34.29 -7.66
CA ASN A 81 -33.47 -35.08 -8.06
C ASN A 81 -32.94 -36.01 -6.96
N THR A 82 -33.49 -35.98 -5.74
CA THR A 82 -33.12 -36.89 -4.65
C THR A 82 -33.86 -38.21 -4.81
N GLY A 83 -33.42 -38.98 -5.80
CA GLY A 83 -33.79 -40.37 -5.99
C GLY A 83 -33.07 -40.91 -7.22
N PRO A 84 -32.40 -42.09 -7.14
CA PRO A 84 -31.86 -42.70 -8.33
C PRO A 84 -33.02 -42.95 -9.29
N ARG A 85 -32.98 -42.36 -10.49
CA ARG A 85 -33.85 -42.79 -11.58
C ARG A 85 -33.57 -44.28 -11.77
N ARG A 86 -34.50 -45.13 -11.32
CA ARG A 86 -34.49 -46.56 -11.62
C ARG A 86 -34.62 -46.65 -13.14
N SER A 87 -33.52 -46.78 -13.85
CA SER A 87 -33.53 -47.30 -15.19
C SER A 87 -34.15 -48.70 -15.10
N SER A 88 -35.36 -48.85 -15.64
CA SER A 88 -36.01 -50.14 -15.85
C SER A 88 -35.30 -50.89 -16.98
N THR A 89 -34.03 -51.22 -16.77
CA THR A 89 -33.29 -52.16 -17.60
C THR A 89 -33.23 -53.45 -16.83
N VAL A 90 -34.13 -54.38 -17.18
CA VAL A 90 -34.06 -55.77 -16.74
C VAL A 90 -32.80 -56.36 -17.36
N PHE A 91 -31.76 -56.56 -16.56
CA PHE A 91 -30.62 -57.35 -16.99
C PHE A 91 -31.05 -58.83 -17.06
N PRO A 92 -30.81 -59.53 -18.18
CA PRO A 92 -31.15 -60.94 -18.27
C PRO A 92 -30.29 -61.72 -17.26
N SER A 93 -30.94 -62.62 -16.52
CA SER A 93 -30.26 -63.56 -15.64
C SER A 93 -29.33 -64.44 -16.47
N VAL A 94 -28.03 -64.27 -16.28
CA VAL A 94 -27.00 -65.14 -16.86
C VAL A 94 -27.13 -66.51 -16.22
N ALA A 95 -27.43 -67.53 -17.03
CA ALA A 95 -27.34 -68.92 -16.59
C ALA A 95 -25.86 -69.26 -16.35
N PRO A 96 -25.54 -70.03 -15.29
CA PRO A 96 -24.15 -70.40 -15.00
C PRO A 96 -23.56 -71.21 -16.16
N ASP A 97 -22.43 -70.72 -16.68
CA ASP A 97 -21.62 -71.35 -17.71
C ASP A 97 -20.95 -72.63 -17.15
N PRO A 98 -21.09 -73.81 -17.78
CA PRO A 98 -20.51 -75.07 -17.30
C PRO A 98 -18.97 -75.12 -17.33
N GLY A 99 -18.30 -74.06 -17.77
CA GLY A 99 -16.83 -73.99 -17.88
C GLY A 99 -16.07 -73.40 -16.68
N LEU A 100 -16.74 -72.90 -15.64
CA LEU A 100 -16.08 -72.27 -14.48
C LEU A 100 -15.87 -73.27 -13.33
N PRO A 101 -14.65 -73.37 -12.75
CA PRO A 101 -14.38 -74.31 -11.66
C PRO A 101 -15.19 -73.94 -10.43
N SER A 102 -15.99 -74.89 -9.94
CA SER A 102 -16.76 -74.75 -8.70
C SER A 102 -15.83 -74.76 -7.50
N ILE A 103 -15.92 -73.72 -6.65
CA ILE A 103 -15.21 -73.67 -5.38
C ILE A 103 -15.79 -74.77 -4.48
N PRO A 104 -14.97 -75.64 -3.85
CA PRO A 104 -15.48 -76.65 -2.93
C PRO A 104 -16.19 -76.00 -1.74
N ALA A 105 -17.40 -76.46 -1.45
CA ALA A 105 -18.10 -76.09 -0.22
C ALA A 105 -17.27 -76.59 0.99
N LEU A 106 -16.97 -75.69 1.92
CA LEU A 106 -16.33 -75.99 3.20
C LEU A 106 -17.23 -76.94 4.02
N PRO A 107 -16.65 -77.92 4.73
CA PRO A 107 -17.42 -78.84 5.57
C PRO A 107 -17.99 -78.12 6.78
N GLU A 108 -19.22 -78.49 7.13
CA GLU A 108 -19.97 -78.08 8.31
C GLU A 108 -19.26 -78.60 9.57
N VAL A 109 -18.74 -77.70 10.40
CA VAL A 109 -18.07 -78.02 11.67
C VAL A 109 -19.01 -77.74 12.83
N ALA A 110 -19.34 -78.79 13.59
CA ALA A 110 -20.03 -78.72 14.87
C ALA A 110 -19.11 -78.17 15.99
N PRO A 111 -19.66 -77.59 17.08
CA PRO A 111 -18.95 -76.62 17.90
C PRO A 111 -18.03 -77.29 18.92
N ALA A 112 -16.79 -76.81 19.02
CA ALA A 112 -15.87 -77.14 20.10
C ALA A 112 -15.23 -75.87 20.67
N ALA A 113 -15.02 -75.92 21.98
CA ALA A 113 -14.72 -74.82 22.87
C ALA A 113 -13.45 -74.00 22.58
N ALA A 114 -13.59 -72.71 22.92
CA ALA A 114 -12.63 -71.82 23.58
C ALA A 114 -11.47 -71.19 22.78
N GLU A 115 -11.35 -69.87 23.03
CA GLU A 115 -10.23 -68.94 22.80
C GLU A 115 -10.09 -68.28 21.40
N GLU A 116 -10.71 -67.10 21.27
CA GLU A 116 -10.32 -66.04 20.33
C GLU A 116 -10.43 -64.70 21.09
N VAL A 117 -9.35 -64.11 21.61
CA VAL A 117 -8.39 -63.26 20.89
C VAL A 117 -9.07 -62.29 19.91
N SER A 118 -9.30 -61.07 20.39
CA SER A 118 -9.41 -59.81 19.64
C SER A 118 -10.42 -59.71 18.49
N VAL A 119 -11.72 -59.76 18.79
CA VAL A 119 -12.79 -59.33 17.84
C VAL A 119 -13.14 -57.83 17.98
N GLU A 120 -12.54 -57.10 18.92
CA GLU A 120 -12.83 -55.65 19.07
C GLU A 120 -12.12 -54.76 18.05
N ARG A 121 -11.14 -55.28 17.29
CA ARG A 121 -10.40 -54.45 16.33
C ARG A 121 -11.10 -54.25 14.97
N GLU A 122 -12.09 -55.08 14.64
CA GLU A 122 -12.77 -55.01 13.33
C GLU A 122 -14.15 -54.35 13.35
N LYS A 123 -14.81 -54.25 14.51
CA LYS A 123 -16.05 -53.45 14.65
C LYS A 123 -15.82 -51.93 14.66
N ALA A 124 -14.57 -51.47 14.71
CA ALA A 124 -14.21 -50.05 14.65
C ALA A 124 -14.20 -49.46 13.23
N ARG A 125 -14.46 -50.24 12.18
CA ARG A 125 -14.62 -49.76 10.79
C ARG A 125 -16.09 -49.63 10.37
N ALA A 126 -17.00 -49.34 11.30
CA ALA A 126 -18.43 -49.20 11.06
C ALA A 126 -18.83 -47.85 10.44
N GLY A 127 -18.08 -47.45 9.42
CA GLY A 127 -18.44 -46.45 8.44
C GLY A 127 -17.66 -46.82 7.18
N GLY A 128 -18.36 -47.18 6.10
CA GLY A 128 -17.71 -47.54 4.84
C GLY A 128 -16.74 -46.44 4.37
N LEU A 129 -15.87 -46.73 3.41
CA LEU A 129 -14.87 -45.79 2.87
C LEU A 129 -15.42 -44.36 2.64
N LEU A 130 -16.68 -44.24 2.20
CA LEU A 130 -17.36 -42.95 2.01
C LEU A 130 -17.59 -42.17 3.31
N ALA A 131 -17.89 -42.83 4.42
CA ALA A 131 -18.00 -42.19 5.73
C ALA A 131 -16.64 -41.65 6.18
N GLN A 132 -15.58 -42.44 6.00
CA GLN A 132 -14.20 -42.01 6.30
C GLN A 132 -13.77 -40.82 5.43
N LEU A 133 -14.09 -40.83 4.14
CA LEU A 133 -13.81 -39.70 3.24
C LEU A 133 -14.65 -38.46 3.60
N ARG A 134 -15.90 -38.61 4.02
CA ARG A 134 -16.73 -37.50 4.50
C ARG A 134 -16.15 -36.88 5.77
N ASP A 135 -15.73 -37.70 6.72
CA ASP A 135 -15.08 -37.24 7.95
C ASP A 135 -13.75 -36.53 7.62
N GLU A 136 -12.97 -37.05 6.66
CA GLU A 136 -11.75 -36.41 6.20
C GLU A 136 -12.02 -35.06 5.52
N VAL A 137 -13.02 -34.98 4.63
CA VAL A 137 -13.44 -33.73 3.98
C VAL A 137 -13.92 -32.71 5.01
N VAL A 138 -14.75 -33.09 5.97
CA VAL A 138 -15.20 -32.22 7.06
C VAL A 138 -14.01 -31.73 7.89
N SER A 139 -13.04 -32.59 8.19
CA SER A 139 -11.83 -32.19 8.91
C SER A 139 -10.97 -31.21 8.12
N ARG A 140 -10.85 -31.40 6.80
CA ARG A 140 -10.09 -30.50 5.92
C ARG A 140 -10.81 -29.16 5.75
N GLN A 141 -12.12 -29.19 5.58
CA GLN A 141 -12.95 -28.00 5.49
C GLN A 141 -12.87 -27.18 6.77
N ARG A 142 -13.03 -27.82 7.94
CA ARG A 142 -12.88 -27.16 9.23
C ARG A 142 -11.50 -26.52 9.41
N ARG A 143 -10.42 -27.22 9.06
CA ARG A 143 -9.05 -26.65 9.13
C ARG A 143 -8.88 -25.46 8.17
N ALA A 144 -9.47 -25.53 6.97
CA ALA A 144 -9.44 -24.42 6.02
C ALA A 144 -10.23 -23.21 6.51
N ASP A 145 -11.40 -23.45 7.12
CA ASP A 145 -12.23 -22.40 7.71
C ASP A 145 -11.54 -21.74 8.91
N GLU A 146 -10.93 -22.54 9.82
CA GLU A 146 -10.14 -22.05 10.95
C GLU A 146 -8.94 -21.21 10.47
N ALA A 147 -8.18 -21.69 9.48
CA ALA A 147 -7.06 -20.94 8.91
C ALA A 147 -7.50 -19.62 8.23
N SER A 148 -8.64 -19.64 7.53
CA SER A 148 -9.23 -18.44 6.91
C SER A 148 -9.67 -17.42 7.97
N GLN A 149 -10.28 -17.88 9.06
CA GLN A 149 -10.69 -17.02 10.18
C GLN A 149 -9.49 -16.39 10.89
N GLU A 150 -8.43 -17.15 11.15
CA GLU A 150 -7.19 -16.63 11.74
C GLU A 150 -6.54 -15.55 10.86
N GLN A 151 -6.46 -15.78 9.54
CA GLN A 151 -5.98 -14.78 8.59
C GLN A 151 -6.87 -13.54 8.56
N GLY A 152 -8.19 -13.70 8.61
CA GLY A 152 -9.13 -12.59 8.69
C GLY A 152 -8.96 -11.75 9.96
N ALA A 153 -8.79 -12.41 11.12
CA ALA A 153 -8.56 -11.74 12.39
C ALA A 153 -7.23 -10.96 12.43
N MET A 154 -6.16 -11.56 11.88
CA MET A 154 -4.86 -10.89 11.73
C MET A 154 -4.96 -9.65 10.82
N ARG A 155 -5.61 -9.78 9.66
CA ARG A 155 -5.83 -8.66 8.74
C ARG A 155 -6.61 -7.53 9.40
N ALA A 156 -7.70 -7.85 10.09
CA ALA A 156 -8.52 -6.86 10.79
C ALA A 156 -7.73 -6.15 11.91
N THR A 157 -6.83 -6.88 12.58
CA THR A 157 -5.94 -6.29 13.60
C THR A 157 -4.96 -5.32 12.97
N LEU A 158 -4.27 -5.71 11.90
CA LEU A 158 -3.33 -4.84 11.18
C LEU A 158 -4.01 -3.59 10.62
N ASP A 159 -5.20 -3.74 10.04
CA ASP A 159 -6.00 -2.64 9.51
C ASP A 159 -6.35 -1.61 10.61
N ARG A 160 -6.86 -2.09 11.76
CA ARG A 160 -7.16 -1.22 12.90
C ARG A 160 -5.92 -0.46 13.39
N ARG A 161 -4.76 -1.13 13.43
CA ARG A 161 -3.49 -0.52 13.86
C ARG A 161 -3.01 0.53 12.87
N LEU A 162 -3.06 0.26 11.56
CA LEU A 162 -2.70 1.22 10.53
C LEU A 162 -3.64 2.43 10.49
N ARG A 163 -4.95 2.22 10.71
CA ARG A 163 -5.89 3.33 10.83
C ARG A 163 -5.54 4.25 12.00
N MET A 164 -5.23 3.68 13.17
CA MET A 164 -4.79 4.45 14.33
C MET A 164 -3.48 5.21 14.06
N VAL A 165 -2.53 4.61 13.33
CA VAL A 165 -1.30 5.29 12.87
C VAL A 165 -1.65 6.48 11.97
N PHE A 166 -2.55 6.28 11.00
CA PHE A 166 -2.99 7.35 10.09
C PHE A 166 -3.65 8.50 10.84
N ASP A 167 -4.63 8.21 11.69
CA ASP A 167 -5.37 9.23 12.44
C ASP A 167 -4.41 10.06 13.31
N TYR A 168 -3.49 9.40 14.03
CA TYR A 168 -2.47 10.07 14.83
C TYR A 168 -1.52 10.94 13.98
N LEU A 169 -0.98 10.39 12.89
CA LEU A 169 -0.04 11.13 12.04
C LEU A 169 -0.72 12.29 11.32
N HIS A 170 -1.98 12.14 10.94
CA HIS A 170 -2.78 13.19 10.34
C HIS A 170 -3.00 14.36 11.32
N ASP A 171 -3.37 14.05 12.56
CA ASP A 171 -3.57 15.06 13.60
C ASP A 171 -2.26 15.75 13.97
N LEU A 172 -1.19 14.97 14.18
CA LEU A 172 0.16 15.50 14.43
C LEU A 172 0.60 16.41 13.27
N CYS A 173 0.48 15.95 12.03
CA CYS A 173 0.85 16.72 10.84
C CYS A 173 0.08 18.04 10.76
N THR A 174 -1.21 18.02 11.05
CA THR A 174 -2.07 19.22 11.04
C THR A 174 -1.59 20.24 12.07
N GLN A 175 -1.29 19.79 13.29
CA GLN A 175 -0.76 20.66 14.34
C GLN A 175 0.63 21.20 14.00
N LEU A 176 1.53 20.36 13.46
CA LEU A 176 2.87 20.77 13.07
C LEU A 176 2.87 21.75 11.90
N ASN A 177 1.98 21.57 10.92
CA ASN A 177 1.80 22.51 9.81
C ASN A 177 1.36 23.91 10.29
N TYR A 178 0.59 23.97 11.38
CA TYR A 178 0.19 25.24 12.00
C TYR A 178 1.31 25.86 12.85
N LEU A 179 1.97 25.08 13.71
CA LEU A 179 2.96 25.57 14.66
C LEU A 179 4.33 25.85 14.05
N LYS A 180 4.71 25.11 13.00
CA LYS A 180 6.03 25.15 12.35
C LYS A 180 7.20 25.18 13.34
N PRO A 181 7.27 24.23 14.30
CA PRO A 181 8.27 24.28 15.35
C PRO A 181 9.69 24.07 14.82
N PRO A 182 10.71 24.57 15.54
CA PRO A 182 12.09 24.17 15.30
C PRO A 182 12.28 22.69 15.64
N VAL A 183 13.09 22.00 14.84
CA VAL A 183 13.46 20.59 14.99
C VAL A 183 14.94 20.55 15.31
N ASP A 184 15.27 20.25 16.56
CA ASP A 184 16.64 20.20 17.06
C ASP A 184 17.31 18.88 16.66
N ARG A 185 17.57 18.73 15.35
CA ARG A 185 18.19 17.55 14.77
C ARG A 185 19.26 17.96 13.77
N ALA A 186 20.44 17.37 13.91
CA ALA A 186 21.55 17.57 12.98
C ALA A 186 21.64 16.43 11.96
N TYR A 187 21.58 16.74 10.68
CA TYR A 187 21.80 15.76 9.60
C TYR A 187 23.20 15.90 9.03
N PHE A 188 24.05 14.88 9.24
CA PHE A 188 25.40 14.86 8.71
C PHE A 188 25.43 14.37 7.26
N PHE A 189 26.20 15.04 6.41
CA PHE A 189 26.35 14.70 5.00
C PHE A 189 27.76 14.20 4.68
N LEU A 190 27.88 13.01 4.07
CA LEU A 190 29.12 12.43 3.51
C LEU A 190 30.37 12.62 4.38
N ASP A 191 30.28 12.27 5.67
CA ASP A 191 31.38 12.34 6.65
C ASP A 191 32.05 13.72 6.78
N SER A 192 31.39 14.75 6.27
CA SER A 192 31.80 16.14 6.45
C SER A 192 31.30 16.62 7.81
N ASP A 193 32.10 17.42 8.50
CA ASP A 193 31.72 18.04 9.78
C ASP A 193 30.60 19.10 9.61
N ASP A 194 30.19 19.31 8.36
CA ASP A 194 29.08 20.17 7.98
C ASP A 194 27.75 19.40 8.02
N ALA A 195 26.91 19.79 8.98
CA ALA A 195 25.60 19.18 9.21
C ALA A 195 24.49 20.19 8.93
N PHE A 196 23.36 19.71 8.38
CA PHE A 196 22.12 20.47 8.35
C PHE A 196 21.62 20.67 9.79
N ARG A 197 21.56 21.93 10.23
CA ARG A 197 21.18 22.36 11.58
C ARG A 197 20.13 23.47 11.49
N ASP A 198 19.55 23.83 12.64
CA ASP A 198 18.55 24.89 12.76
C ASP A 198 17.37 24.70 11.80
N LEU A 199 16.98 23.43 11.62
CA LEU A 199 15.88 23.06 10.76
C LEU A 199 14.56 23.35 11.46
N SER A 200 13.59 23.82 10.67
CA SER A 200 12.23 24.09 11.12
C SER A 200 11.25 23.29 10.28
N TRP A 201 10.14 22.88 10.90
CA TRP A 201 9.06 22.25 10.15
C TRP A 201 8.49 23.23 9.12
N ASN A 202 8.52 22.87 7.84
CA ASN A 202 7.99 23.71 6.77
C ASN A 202 6.57 23.28 6.38
N GLU A 203 6.42 22.03 5.96
CA GLU A 203 5.16 21.44 5.50
C GLU A 203 5.24 19.92 5.56
N GLY A 204 4.16 19.27 5.97
CA GLY A 204 3.99 17.82 5.87
C GLY A 204 2.62 17.43 5.35
N PHE A 205 2.54 16.18 4.94
CA PHE A 205 1.38 15.55 4.33
C PHE A 205 1.28 14.10 4.79
N THR A 206 0.06 13.66 5.08
CA THR A 206 -0.26 12.27 5.44
C THR A 206 -1.30 11.73 4.46
N ASP A 207 -1.06 10.55 3.92
CA ASP A 207 -1.91 9.88 2.95
C ASP A 207 -2.20 8.44 3.34
N LEU A 208 -3.35 7.94 2.90
CA LEU A 208 -3.84 6.61 3.17
C LEU A 208 -4.21 5.91 1.86
N ARG A 209 -3.55 4.79 1.58
CA ARG A 209 -3.94 3.92 0.47
C ARG A 209 -4.64 2.67 1.00
N SER A 210 -5.89 2.49 0.57
CA SER A 210 -6.68 1.30 0.84
C SER A 210 -6.62 0.31 -0.32
N ARG A 211 -6.68 -0.99 -0.01
CA ARG A 211 -6.81 -2.06 -1.00
C ARG A 211 -8.25 -2.18 -1.49
N PRO A 212 -8.44 -2.58 -2.76
CA PRO A 212 -9.78 -2.86 -3.28
C PRO A 212 -10.41 -4.05 -2.52
N GLN A 213 -11.74 -4.02 -2.38
CA GLN A 213 -12.52 -5.05 -1.66
C GLN A 213 -12.24 -6.48 -2.18
N GLN A 214 -11.93 -6.62 -3.47
CA GLN A 214 -11.62 -7.89 -4.14
C GLN A 214 -10.31 -8.54 -3.62
N GLU A 215 -9.38 -7.76 -3.08
CA GLU A 215 -8.10 -8.24 -2.53
C GLU A 215 -8.15 -8.43 -0.99
N GLY A 216 -9.35 -8.43 -0.42
CA GLY A 216 -9.58 -8.61 1.01
C GLY A 216 -9.81 -7.34 1.81
N GLY A 217 -9.83 -6.16 1.15
CA GLY A 217 -10.11 -4.87 1.78
C GLY A 217 -9.09 -4.45 2.86
N GLY A 218 -9.18 -3.19 3.29
CA GLY A 218 -8.34 -2.64 4.36
C GLY A 218 -7.18 -1.76 3.88
N ILE A 219 -6.44 -1.21 4.82
CA ILE A 219 -5.34 -0.26 4.57
C ILE A 219 -4.11 -1.02 4.09
N GLU A 220 -3.63 -0.67 2.90
CA GLU A 220 -2.37 -1.20 2.37
C GLU A 220 -1.17 -0.47 2.98
N ARG A 221 -1.26 0.86 3.00
CA ARG A 221 -0.12 1.72 3.23
C ARG A 221 -0.55 3.08 3.77
N VAL A 222 0.09 3.52 4.84
CA VAL A 222 0.03 4.89 5.34
C VAL A 222 1.33 5.59 4.96
N SER A 223 1.24 6.71 4.25
CA SER A 223 2.41 7.51 3.86
C SER A 223 2.41 8.79 4.67
N PHE A 224 3.54 9.13 5.28
CA PHE A 224 3.72 10.38 5.99
C PHE A 224 5.01 11.04 5.51
N THR A 225 4.89 12.20 4.90
CA THR A 225 6.01 12.90 4.26
C THR A 225 6.06 14.31 4.77
N TYR A 226 7.24 14.82 5.10
CA TYR A 226 7.38 16.19 5.55
C TYR A 226 8.71 16.79 5.12
N THR A 227 8.72 18.12 5.10
CA THR A 227 9.85 18.94 4.67
C THR A 227 10.33 19.76 5.85
N LEU A 228 11.63 19.67 6.11
CA LEU A 228 12.31 20.50 7.08
C LEU A 228 13.12 21.55 6.33
N LYS A 229 13.02 22.82 6.73
CA LYS A 229 13.72 23.92 6.11
C LYS A 229 14.59 24.66 7.11
N GLY A 230 15.86 24.83 6.77
CA GLY A 230 16.84 25.62 7.49
C GLY A 230 17.03 27.02 6.87
N PRO A 231 17.89 27.85 7.49
CA PRO A 231 18.06 29.25 7.10
C PRO A 231 18.94 29.48 5.87
N GLY A 232 19.65 28.46 5.36
CA GLY A 232 20.74 28.66 4.42
C GLY A 232 20.76 27.77 3.18
N GLU A 233 21.82 27.95 2.40
CA GLU A 233 22.21 27.13 1.26
C GLU A 233 23.70 26.79 1.40
N ARG A 234 24.10 25.60 0.95
CA ARG A 234 25.46 25.07 1.04
C ARG A 234 26.04 24.90 -0.34
N THR A 235 27.26 25.33 -0.56
CA THR A 235 27.97 25.09 -1.82
C THR A 235 28.97 23.96 -1.65
N LEU A 236 28.78 22.87 -2.37
CA LEU A 236 29.70 21.74 -2.44
C LEU A 236 30.44 21.76 -3.76
N GLU A 237 31.77 21.80 -3.70
CA GLU A 237 32.63 21.71 -4.88
C GLU A 237 33.18 20.29 -5.04
N ARG A 238 33.05 19.74 -6.25
CA ARG A 238 33.66 18.46 -6.65
C ARG A 238 34.22 18.53 -8.06
N ALA A 239 35.31 17.79 -8.29
CA ALA A 239 36.00 17.73 -9.57
C ALA A 239 35.89 16.33 -10.21
N GLY A 240 35.92 16.29 -11.54
CA GLY A 240 35.98 15.06 -12.34
C GLY A 240 34.85 14.05 -12.07
N PRO A 241 35.13 12.74 -12.02
CA PRO A 241 34.09 11.70 -11.92
C PRO A 241 33.35 11.68 -10.57
N GLY A 242 33.84 12.42 -9.57
CA GLY A 242 33.17 12.58 -8.28
C GLY A 242 31.90 13.42 -8.34
N VAL A 243 31.75 14.26 -9.37
CA VAL A 243 30.57 15.10 -9.60
C VAL A 243 29.32 14.26 -9.82
N GLU A 244 29.42 13.26 -10.70
CA GLU A 244 28.26 12.42 -11.04
C GLU A 244 27.83 11.53 -9.87
N ARG A 245 28.81 11.04 -9.10
CA ARG A 245 28.55 10.31 -7.86
C ARG A 245 27.85 11.20 -6.84
N LEU A 246 28.31 12.44 -6.64
CA LEU A 246 27.66 13.39 -5.73
C LEU A 246 26.24 13.71 -6.20
N ARG A 247 26.04 13.95 -7.49
CA ARG A 247 24.71 14.20 -8.09
C ARG A 247 23.74 13.06 -7.80
N HIS A 248 24.18 11.81 -7.99
CA HIS A 248 23.38 10.63 -7.69
C HIS A 248 23.06 10.54 -6.20
N ILE A 249 24.03 10.74 -5.31
CA ILE A 249 23.81 10.70 -3.86
C ILE A 249 22.81 11.78 -3.41
N LEU A 250 22.94 13.01 -3.91
CA LEU A 250 22.01 14.09 -3.59
C LEU A 250 20.58 13.76 -4.05
N PHE A 251 20.44 13.15 -5.23
CA PHE A 251 19.16 12.69 -5.76
C PHE A 251 18.57 11.53 -4.95
N ASP A 252 19.38 10.53 -4.61
CA ASP A 252 19.02 9.37 -3.79
C ASP A 252 18.69 9.76 -2.35
N LEU A 253 19.18 10.90 -1.87
CA LEU A 253 18.77 11.49 -0.59
C LEU A 253 17.58 12.45 -0.72
N GLY A 254 17.18 12.83 -1.94
CA GLY A 254 16.02 13.70 -2.16
C GLY A 254 16.26 15.15 -1.72
N LEU A 255 17.52 15.58 -1.74
CA LEU A 255 17.92 16.94 -1.41
C LEU A 255 17.74 17.84 -2.65
N ARG A 256 17.29 19.07 -2.45
CA ARG A 256 17.17 20.05 -3.54
C ARG A 256 18.52 20.71 -3.80
N PHE A 257 18.99 20.65 -5.05
CA PHE A 257 20.26 21.24 -5.44
C PHE A 257 20.22 21.91 -6.81
N GLU A 258 20.96 23.00 -6.95
CA GLU A 258 21.35 23.61 -8.23
C GLU A 258 22.76 23.12 -8.58
N CYS A 259 23.00 22.71 -9.83
CA CYS A 259 24.32 22.27 -10.29
C CYS A 259 24.85 23.23 -11.35
N ARG A 260 26.06 23.75 -11.13
CA ARG A 260 26.81 24.53 -12.13
C ARG A 260 28.04 23.75 -12.55
N GLU A 261 28.06 23.32 -13.79
CA GLU A 261 29.15 22.51 -14.36
C GLU A 261 30.12 23.39 -15.13
N LEU A 262 31.41 23.23 -14.86
CA LEU A 262 32.51 23.72 -15.67
C LEU A 262 33.04 22.58 -16.52
N ARG A 263 32.94 22.74 -17.84
CA ARG A 263 33.47 21.80 -18.81
C ARG A 263 34.66 22.39 -19.52
N ASN A 264 35.69 21.57 -19.74
CA ASN A 264 36.89 21.97 -20.44
C ASN A 264 36.59 22.13 -21.96
N ARG A 265 37.59 22.61 -22.73
CA ARG A 265 37.48 22.77 -24.19
C ARG A 265 37.19 21.47 -24.95
N GLN A 266 37.43 20.32 -24.33
CA GLN A 266 37.17 18.97 -24.87
C GLN A 266 35.76 18.45 -24.47
N ARG A 267 34.95 19.29 -23.81
CA ARG A 267 33.62 18.96 -23.24
C ARG A 267 33.64 17.95 -22.09
N GLU A 268 34.81 17.66 -21.53
CA GLU A 268 34.91 16.85 -20.31
C GLU A 268 34.61 17.70 -19.10
N LEU A 269 34.00 17.08 -18.08
CA LEU A 269 33.55 17.76 -16.89
C LEU A 269 34.72 17.94 -15.92
N GLU A 270 35.16 19.18 -15.76
CA GLU A 270 36.36 19.54 -14.99
C GLU A 270 36.00 19.75 -13.52
N GLN A 271 34.98 20.58 -13.27
CA GLN A 271 34.49 20.92 -11.94
C GLN A 271 32.98 21.13 -11.95
N ALA A 272 32.35 20.91 -10.80
CA ALA A 272 30.97 21.34 -10.57
C ALA A 272 30.80 21.92 -9.17
N TRP A 273 29.99 22.97 -9.10
CA TRP A 273 29.49 23.54 -7.85
C TRP A 273 28.04 23.15 -7.67
N PHE A 274 27.73 22.50 -6.56
CA PHE A 274 26.39 22.12 -6.14
C PHE A 274 25.93 23.07 -5.05
N THR A 275 24.93 23.90 -5.31
CA THR A 275 24.26 24.69 -4.29
C THR A 275 23.09 23.88 -3.77
N VAL A 276 23.22 23.31 -2.58
CA VAL A 276 22.21 22.50 -1.90
C VAL A 276 21.45 23.39 -0.91
N ALA A 277 20.14 23.51 -1.07
CA ALA A 277 19.34 24.22 -0.08
C ALA A 277 19.29 23.43 1.23
N ASP A 278 19.20 24.11 2.38
CA ASP A 278 18.96 23.47 3.67
C ASP A 278 17.52 22.97 3.77
N GLU A 279 17.14 22.07 2.88
CA GLU A 279 15.81 21.48 2.81
C GLU A 279 15.93 19.95 2.82
N VAL A 280 15.46 19.33 3.90
CA VAL A 280 15.47 17.88 4.07
C VAL A 280 14.06 17.34 3.91
N ASN A 281 13.87 16.50 2.88
CA ASN A 281 12.64 15.77 2.66
C ASN A 281 12.68 14.45 3.43
N VAL A 282 11.76 14.28 4.38
CA VAL A 282 11.58 13.04 5.13
C VAL A 282 10.37 12.30 4.59
N GLN A 283 10.53 11.01 4.36
CA GLN A 283 9.45 10.15 3.86
C GLN A 283 9.33 8.92 4.74
N LEU A 284 8.11 8.62 5.14
CA LEU A 284 7.78 7.51 6.02
C LEU A 284 6.62 6.74 5.40
N VAL A 285 6.74 5.42 5.41
CA VAL A 285 5.78 4.52 4.80
C VAL A 285 5.54 3.38 5.77
N TRP A 286 4.33 3.31 6.30
CA TRP A 286 3.88 2.21 7.14
C TRP A 286 3.08 1.25 6.27
N ARG A 287 3.49 -0.02 6.22
CA ARG A 287 2.81 -1.06 5.45
C ARG A 287 2.52 -2.27 6.32
N ALA A 288 1.41 -2.95 6.04
CA ALA A 288 1.12 -4.25 6.63
C ALA A 288 1.81 -5.35 5.81
N ASP A 289 2.65 -6.15 6.46
CA ASP A 289 3.18 -7.40 5.93
C ASP A 289 2.29 -8.55 6.41
N LEU A 290 1.37 -8.99 5.55
CA LEU A 290 0.39 -10.03 5.88
C LEU A 290 1.03 -11.42 5.99
N ASP A 291 2.17 -11.64 5.33
CA ASP A 291 2.84 -12.95 5.35
C ASP A 291 3.52 -13.16 6.71
N LYS A 292 4.08 -12.09 7.28
CA LYS A 292 4.76 -12.12 8.57
C LYS A 292 3.87 -11.67 9.75
N GLY A 293 2.71 -11.09 9.48
CA GLY A 293 1.82 -10.54 10.51
C GLY A 293 2.39 -9.32 11.23
N VAL A 294 3.26 -8.54 10.57
CA VAL A 294 3.95 -7.38 11.19
C VAL A 294 3.64 -6.09 10.45
N VAL A 295 3.82 -4.97 11.13
CA VAL A 295 3.81 -3.64 10.51
C VAL A 295 5.24 -3.28 10.16
N VAL A 296 5.51 -2.95 8.90
CA VAL A 296 6.83 -2.51 8.46
C VAL A 296 6.81 -0.98 8.28
N LEU A 297 7.73 -0.32 8.95
CA LEU A 297 8.02 1.10 8.80
C LEU A 297 9.25 1.28 7.91
N GLU A 298 9.05 1.83 6.74
CA GLU A 298 10.12 2.28 5.85
C GLU A 298 10.28 3.78 6.02
N SER A 299 11.51 4.20 6.29
CA SER A 299 11.84 5.60 6.56
C SER A 299 12.99 6.05 5.68
N ARG A 300 12.91 7.28 5.21
CA ARG A 300 13.96 7.98 4.48
C ARG A 300 14.20 9.31 5.16
N ASN A 301 15.47 9.56 5.50
CA ASN A 301 15.93 10.78 6.17
C ASN A 301 15.27 11.08 7.53
N LEU A 302 14.76 10.07 8.24
CA LEU A 302 14.08 10.30 9.53
C LEU A 302 15.07 10.76 10.61
N GLU A 303 16.05 9.90 10.94
CA GLU A 303 17.04 10.22 11.97
C GLU A 303 18.35 10.76 11.40
N ARG A 304 18.78 10.16 10.29
CA ARG A 304 20.00 10.48 9.54
C ARG A 304 19.67 10.38 8.05
N LEU A 305 20.47 11.04 7.22
CA LEU A 305 20.31 10.94 5.77
C LEU A 305 20.50 9.48 5.32
N GLY A 306 19.53 8.96 4.58
CA GLY A 306 19.52 7.58 4.11
C GLY A 306 18.19 6.87 4.35
N HIS A 307 18.19 5.55 4.15
CA HIS A 307 17.02 4.69 4.27
C HIS A 307 17.14 3.74 5.47
N ALA A 308 16.06 3.54 6.19
CA ALA A 308 15.96 2.55 7.25
C ALA A 308 14.60 1.86 7.20
N VAL A 309 14.60 0.53 7.33
CA VAL A 309 13.40 -0.30 7.35
C VAL A 309 13.37 -1.04 8.68
N VAL A 310 12.23 -0.96 9.38
CA VAL A 310 12.04 -1.60 10.68
C VAL A 310 10.72 -2.33 10.72
N SER A 311 10.67 -3.46 11.42
CA SER A 311 9.45 -4.23 11.64
C SER A 311 8.94 -4.05 13.08
N LEU A 312 7.63 -4.00 13.23
CA LEU A 312 6.91 -3.75 14.47
C LEU A 312 5.81 -4.79 14.65
N LEU A 313 5.60 -5.22 15.89
CA LEU A 313 4.46 -6.08 16.23
C LEU A 313 3.17 -5.25 16.18
N PRO A 314 2.05 -5.81 15.69
CA PRO A 314 0.77 -5.11 15.73
C PRO A 314 0.38 -4.66 17.14
N GLU A 315 0.74 -5.43 18.17
CA GLU A 315 0.44 -5.16 19.57
C GLU A 315 1.27 -4.01 20.14
N SER A 316 2.49 -3.80 19.64
CA SER A 316 3.35 -2.68 20.05
C SER A 316 2.90 -1.35 19.43
N VAL A 317 2.09 -1.40 18.37
CA VAL A 317 1.49 -0.20 17.75
C VAL A 317 0.33 0.28 18.62
N GLY A 318 0.65 1.07 19.64
CA GLY A 318 -0.31 1.76 20.51
C GLY A 318 -0.07 3.27 20.51
N GLU A 319 -0.99 4.02 21.13
CA GLU A 319 -0.90 5.48 21.27
C GLU A 319 0.41 5.92 21.95
N ALA A 320 0.82 5.24 23.03
CA ALA A 320 2.09 5.54 23.70
C ALA A 320 3.31 5.40 22.78
N MET A 321 3.32 4.40 21.90
CA MET A 321 4.41 4.22 20.93
C MET A 321 4.38 5.32 19.86
N LEU A 322 3.19 5.70 19.41
CA LEU A 322 2.98 6.80 18.46
C LEU A 322 3.42 8.15 19.04
N ASP A 323 3.23 8.38 20.34
CA ASP A 323 3.75 9.56 21.04
C ASP A 323 5.27 9.60 21.07
N GLU A 324 5.93 8.48 21.35
CA GLU A 324 7.39 8.39 21.23
C GLU A 324 7.85 8.63 19.80
N PHE A 325 7.08 8.16 18.80
CA PHE A 325 7.34 8.42 17.40
C PHE A 325 7.18 9.92 17.05
N GLY A 326 6.16 10.60 17.57
CA GLY A 326 5.98 12.04 17.41
C GLY A 326 7.16 12.83 17.99
N ARG A 327 7.68 12.41 19.15
CA ARG A 327 8.92 12.98 19.72
C ARG A 327 10.13 12.74 18.83
N LEU A 328 10.25 11.53 18.26
CA LEU A 328 11.31 11.20 17.30
C LEU A 328 11.28 12.12 16.07
N VAL A 329 10.10 12.35 15.49
CA VAL A 329 9.89 13.26 14.34
C VAL A 329 10.36 14.67 14.67
N LEU A 330 10.10 15.14 15.89
CA LEU A 330 10.52 16.46 16.38
C LEU A 330 11.99 16.56 16.81
N GLY A 331 12.77 15.49 16.71
CA GLY A 331 14.17 15.48 17.15
C GLY A 331 14.34 15.42 18.68
N ARG A 332 13.27 15.15 19.42
CA ARG A 332 13.32 15.07 20.89
C ARG A 332 13.78 13.68 21.35
N GLU A 333 14.22 13.62 22.61
CA GLU A 333 14.49 12.35 23.29
C GLU A 333 13.23 11.46 23.26
N ASN A 334 13.42 10.20 22.89
CA ASN A 334 12.34 9.24 22.68
C ASN A 334 12.82 7.82 22.96
N SER A 335 11.87 6.95 23.32
CA SER A 335 12.11 5.52 23.50
C SER A 335 11.57 4.66 22.35
N PHE A 336 11.33 5.23 21.17
CA PHE A 336 10.74 4.53 20.01
C PHE A 336 11.49 3.24 19.66
N ARG A 337 12.83 3.27 19.75
CA ARG A 337 13.68 2.10 19.46
C ARG A 337 13.45 0.89 20.37
N ALA A 338 12.88 1.08 21.56
CA ALA A 338 12.56 -0.02 22.46
C ALA A 338 11.37 -0.86 21.98
N HIS A 339 10.54 -0.32 21.08
CA HIS A 339 9.35 -0.99 20.54
C HIS A 339 9.61 -1.75 19.24
N LEU A 340 10.82 -1.66 18.70
CA LEU A 340 11.21 -2.28 17.43
C LEU A 340 11.51 -3.78 17.62
N LEU A 341 11.11 -4.60 16.65
CA LEU A 341 11.59 -5.97 16.55
C LEU A 341 13.08 -5.94 16.15
N ARG A 342 13.93 -6.61 16.93
CA ARG A 342 15.37 -6.76 16.64
C ARG A 342 15.63 -7.80 15.57
#